data_AF-A0A2W6EXQ6-F1
#
_entry.id   AF-A0A2W6EXQ6-F1
#
_cell.length_a   1.000
_cell.length_b   1.000
_cell.length_c   1.000
_cell.angle_alpha   90.00
_cell.angle_beta   90.00
_cell.angle_gamma   90.00
#
_symmetry.space_group_name_H-M   'P 1'
#
loop_
_entity.id
_entity.type
_entity.pdbx_description
1 polymer ?
#
loop_
_entity_poly.entity_id
_entity_poly.type
_entity_poly.pdbx_seq_one_letter_code
_entity_poly.pdbx_strand_id
1 'polypeptide(L)'
;MRELAQNNGSMVRALGSRRIVMAFDPTTDDPALLRTVVQLLRISALAASSRLDRGEIDTADEKIAEALGLLGKLDEIKKVAGTLRQNAGKIEQQSDDIRSALTRLLSQAQSALSVAADAPTTPPDVRGAEVRRRGCSPRSPFGPVRQGQ
;
A
#
# COMPACT_ATOMS: atom_id res chain seq x y z
N MET A 1 2.41 60.93 40.40
CA MET A 1 1.98 61.59 39.16
C MET A 1 2.94 61.23 38.04
N ARG A 2 2.45 60.87 36.84
CA ARG A 2 3.29 60.73 35.64
C ARG A 2 3.06 61.97 34.77
N GLU A 3 4.08 62.80 34.59
CA GLU A 3 4.03 64.00 33.75
C GLU A 3 4.19 63.65 32.25
N LEU A 4 3.69 64.51 31.35
CA LEU A 4 3.79 64.31 29.88
C LEU A 4 5.23 64.03 29.40
N ALA A 5 6.23 64.66 30.03
CA ALA A 5 7.64 64.45 29.71
C ALA A 5 8.09 62.99 29.89
N GLN A 6 7.49 62.27 30.85
CA GLN A 6 7.80 60.87 31.13
C GLN A 6 7.08 59.90 30.17
N ASN A 7 6.14 60.40 29.35
CA ASN A 7 5.44 59.63 28.32
C ASN A 7 5.82 60.12 26.90
N ASN A 8 7.06 60.58 26.70
CA ASN A 8 7.57 61.14 25.45
C ASN A 8 6.68 62.26 24.86
N GLY A 9 6.11 63.12 25.71
CA GLY A 9 5.25 64.22 25.28
C GLY A 9 3.85 63.81 24.82
N SER A 10 3.48 62.53 24.92
CA SER A 10 2.14 62.03 24.57
C SER A 10 1.27 61.87 25.81
N MET A 11 -0.01 62.24 25.74
CA MET A 11 -0.95 61.99 26.84
C MET A 11 -1.32 60.50 26.95
N VAL A 12 -1.45 59.82 25.82
CA VAL A 12 -1.77 58.38 25.73
C VAL A 12 -0.86 57.74 24.68
N ARG A 13 -0.29 56.57 25.01
CA ARG A 13 0.60 55.83 24.12
C ARG A 13 0.33 54.32 24.21
N ALA A 14 0.10 53.68 23.07
CA ALA A 14 0.03 52.23 23.00
C ALA A 14 1.44 51.61 22.94
N LEU A 15 1.70 50.61 23.78
CA LEU A 15 2.92 49.80 23.77
C LEU A 15 2.70 48.40 23.16
N GLY A 16 1.47 48.13 22.73
CA GLY A 16 1.06 46.87 22.10
C GLY A 16 -0.46 46.72 22.15
N SER A 17 -0.97 45.63 21.59
CA SER A 17 -2.41 45.34 21.49
C SER A 17 -3.14 45.23 22.84
N ARG A 18 -2.39 45.02 23.93
CA ARG A 18 -2.89 44.83 25.30
C ARG A 18 -2.24 45.79 26.33
N ARG A 19 -1.46 46.78 25.89
CA ARG A 19 -0.71 47.67 26.79
C ARG A 19 -0.82 49.11 26.33
N ILE A 20 -1.34 49.98 27.19
CA ILE A 20 -1.40 51.42 27.00
C ILE A 20 -0.78 52.11 28.22
N VAL A 21 -0.03 53.17 27.98
CA VAL A 21 0.49 54.08 29.00
C VAL A 21 -0.19 55.43 28.83
N MET A 22 -0.70 55.98 29.92
CA MET A 22 -1.33 57.30 29.97
C MET A 22 -0.67 58.13 31.07
N ALA A 23 -0.45 59.42 30.77
CA ALA A 23 -0.21 60.44 31.77
C ALA A 23 -1.59 60.98 32.20
N PHE A 24 -1.95 60.79 33.48
CA PHE A 24 -3.25 61.17 34.04
C PHE A 24 -3.06 61.83 35.41
N ASP A 25 -3.68 62.98 35.59
CA ASP A 25 -3.80 63.72 36.84
C ASP A 25 -5.25 63.68 37.35
N PRO A 26 -5.54 62.97 38.46
CA PRO A 26 -6.90 62.83 38.98
C PRO A 26 -7.55 64.14 39.46
N THR A 27 -6.76 65.20 39.63
CA THR A 27 -7.25 66.50 40.13
C THR A 27 -7.71 67.41 39.00
N THR A 28 -7.15 67.20 37.81
CA THR A 28 -7.20 68.16 36.69
C THR A 28 -7.78 67.55 35.42
N ASP A 29 -7.59 66.24 35.22
CA ASP A 29 -8.06 65.54 34.02
C ASP A 29 -9.49 64.99 34.18
N ASP A 30 -10.20 64.92 33.06
CA ASP A 30 -11.56 64.37 33.00
C ASP A 30 -11.56 62.84 33.20
N PRO A 31 -12.30 62.30 34.20
CA PRO A 31 -12.43 60.85 34.39
C PRO A 31 -13.07 60.12 33.19
N ALA A 32 -13.82 60.80 32.31
CA ALA A 32 -14.34 60.21 31.09
C ALA A 32 -13.23 59.81 30.10
N LEU A 33 -12.11 60.54 30.08
CA LEU A 33 -10.94 60.19 29.26
C LEU A 33 -10.34 58.84 29.71
N LEU A 34 -10.15 58.66 31.01
CA LEU A 34 -9.68 57.39 31.58
C LEU A 34 -10.62 56.25 31.21
N ARG A 35 -11.93 56.45 31.36
CA ARG A 35 -12.95 55.47 30.97
C ARG A 35 -12.85 55.09 29.49
N THR A 36 -12.66 56.08 28.63
CA THR A 36 -12.57 55.88 27.18
C THR A 36 -11.34 55.08 26.81
N VAL A 37 -10.18 55.37 27.42
CA VAL A 37 -8.94 54.62 27.17
C VAL A 37 -9.01 53.20 27.70
N VAL A 38 -9.67 52.98 28.85
CA VAL A 38 -9.93 51.63 29.36
C VAL A 38 -10.86 50.85 28.41
N GLN A 39 -11.89 51.49 27.86
CA GLN A 39 -12.77 50.86 26.87
C GLN A 39 -12.02 50.53 25.58
N LEU A 40 -11.18 51.44 25.08
CA LEU A 40 -10.34 51.21 23.90
C LEU A 40 -9.36 50.05 24.12
N LEU A 41 -8.70 50.00 25.28
CA LEU A 41 -7.80 48.90 25.67
C LEU A 41 -8.55 47.56 25.70
N ARG A 42 -9.79 47.55 26.19
CA ARG A 42 -10.61 46.33 26.23
C ARG A 42 -10.94 45.84 24.83
N ILE A 43 -11.35 46.75 23.93
CA ILE A 43 -11.66 46.40 22.53
C ILE A 43 -10.41 45.90 21.80
N SER A 44 -9.26 46.57 21.98
CA SER A 44 -8.01 46.15 21.35
C SER A 44 -7.52 44.78 21.85
N ALA A 45 -7.68 44.52 23.15
CA ALA A 45 -7.34 43.22 23.75
C ALA A 45 -8.24 42.09 23.23
N LEU A 46 -9.56 42.33 23.09
CA LEU A 46 -10.50 41.36 22.53
C LEU A 46 -10.20 41.06 21.07
N ALA A 47 -9.98 42.09 20.26
CA ALA A 47 -9.64 41.94 18.84
C ALA A 47 -8.31 41.20 18.63
N ALA A 48 -7.33 41.38 19.53
CA ALA A 48 -6.08 40.64 19.48
C ALA A 48 -6.25 39.16 19.89
N SER A 49 -7.10 38.87 20.88
CA SER A 49 -7.42 37.50 21.28
C SER A 49 -8.13 36.73 20.17
N SER A 50 -9.14 37.34 19.54
CA SER A 50 -9.93 36.67 18.50
C SER A 50 -9.12 36.30 17.25
N ARG A 51 -8.02 37.01 16.98
CA ARG A 51 -7.11 36.71 15.85
C ARG A 51 -6.21 35.52 16.16
N LEU A 52 -5.75 35.39 17.40
CA LEU A 52 -4.98 34.24 17.86
C LEU A 52 -5.83 32.97 17.78
N ASP A 53 -7.03 33.00 18.37
CA ASP A 53 -7.93 31.85 18.38
C ASP A 53 -8.28 31.40 16.95
N ARG A 54 -8.53 32.35 16.03
CA ARG A 54 -8.80 32.03 14.62
C ARG A 54 -7.60 31.39 13.93
N GLY A 55 -6.38 31.93 14.14
CA GLY A 55 -5.17 31.37 13.54
C GLY A 55 -4.85 29.96 14.06
N GLU A 56 -5.10 29.68 15.34
CA GLU A 56 -4.94 28.35 15.93
C GLU A 56 -5.96 27.36 15.36
N ILE A 57 -7.22 27.79 15.17
CA ILE A 57 -8.27 26.97 14.55
C ILE A 57 -7.94 26.67 13.08
N ASP A 58 -7.57 27.68 12.29
CA ASP A 58 -7.22 27.50 10.87
C ASP A 58 -6.05 26.52 10.72
N THR A 59 -5.03 26.64 11.58
CA THR A 59 -3.89 25.72 11.61
C THR A 59 -4.32 24.30 12.00
N ALA A 60 -5.23 24.16 12.96
CA ALA A 60 -5.75 22.85 13.38
C ALA A 60 -6.51 22.18 12.23
N ASP A 61 -7.35 22.92 11.51
CA ASP A 61 -8.10 22.41 10.36
C ASP A 61 -7.17 21.95 9.22
N GLU A 62 -6.12 22.71 8.92
CA GLU A 62 -5.09 22.30 7.95
C GLU A 62 -4.41 20.99 8.36
N LYS A 63 -4.06 20.84 9.64
CA LYS A 63 -3.41 19.64 10.17
C LYS A 63 -4.35 18.43 10.17
N ILE A 64 -5.64 18.65 10.43
CA ILE A 64 -6.66 17.59 10.33
C ILE A 64 -6.83 17.15 8.87
N ALA A 65 -6.89 18.09 7.92
CA ALA A 65 -6.99 17.76 6.50
C ALA A 65 -5.76 16.96 6.02
N GLU A 66 -4.56 17.35 6.44
CA GLU A 66 -3.32 16.62 6.18
C GLU A 66 -3.37 15.18 6.75
N ALA A 67 -3.82 15.04 7.99
CA ALA A 67 -3.96 13.73 8.64
C ALA A 67 -4.99 12.83 7.93
N LEU A 68 -6.13 13.37 7.50
CA LEU A 68 -7.12 12.64 6.72
C LEU A 68 -6.55 12.18 5.37
N GLY A 69 -5.74 13.01 4.71
CA GLY A 69 -5.03 12.62 3.49
C GLY A 69 -4.05 11.47 3.71
N LEU A 70 -3.31 11.46 4.83
CA LEU A 70 -2.43 10.36 5.20
C LEU A 70 -3.20 9.07 5.54
N LEU A 71 -4.36 9.19 6.18
CA LEU A 71 -5.22 8.04 6.48
C LEU A 71 -5.70 7.36 5.18
N GLY A 72 -6.10 8.14 4.18
CA GLY A 72 -6.45 7.60 2.86
C GLY A 72 -5.31 6.82 2.20
N LYS A 73 -4.09 7.35 2.25
CA LYS A 73 -2.89 6.64 1.74
C LYS A 73 -2.63 5.35 2.50
N LEU A 74 -2.86 5.33 3.81
CA LEU A 74 -2.70 4.13 4.63
C LEU A 74 -3.71 3.04 4.23
N ASP A 75 -4.94 3.42 3.89
CA ASP A 75 -5.96 2.47 3.40
C ASP A 75 -5.58 1.90 2.02
N GLU A 76 -5.01 2.71 1.13
CA GLU A 76 -4.46 2.23 -0.15
C GLU A 76 -3.33 1.20 0.07
N ILE A 77 -2.40 1.49 0.98
CA ILE A 77 -1.31 0.56 1.34
C ILE A 77 -1.88 -0.76 1.88
N LYS A 78 -2.89 -0.70 2.76
CA LYS A 78 -3.56 -1.90 3.27
C LYS A 78 -4.22 -2.72 2.16
N LYS A 79 -4.85 -2.07 1.18
CA LYS A 79 -5.44 -2.75 0.03
C LYS A 79 -4.38 -3.46 -0.80
N VAL A 80 -3.26 -2.81 -1.09
CA VAL A 80 -2.14 -3.42 -1.81
C VAL A 80 -1.56 -4.60 -1.04
N ALA A 81 -1.36 -4.45 0.28
CA ALA A 81 -0.90 -5.53 1.15
C ALA A 81 -1.86 -6.73 1.17
N GLY A 82 -3.18 -6.47 1.18
CA GLY A 82 -4.21 -7.51 1.08
C GLY A 82 -4.10 -8.32 -0.22
N THR A 83 -3.94 -7.64 -1.36
CA THR A 83 -3.73 -8.28 -2.66
C THR A 83 -2.43 -9.08 -2.69
N LEU A 84 -1.34 -8.54 -2.13
CA LEU A 84 -0.05 -9.24 -2.06
C LEU A 84 -0.17 -10.53 -1.25
N ARG A 85 -0.85 -10.47 -0.09
CA ARG A 85 -1.10 -11.66 0.75
C ARG A 85 -1.91 -12.72 -0.01
N GLN A 86 -2.93 -12.31 -0.76
CA GLN A 86 -3.73 -13.23 -1.55
C GLN A 86 -2.90 -13.90 -2.67
N ASN A 87 -2.04 -13.13 -3.33
CA ASN A 87 -1.14 -13.67 -4.35
C ASN A 87 -0.09 -14.61 -3.75
N ALA A 88 0.48 -14.29 -2.59
CA ALA A 88 1.39 -15.18 -1.86
C ALA A 88 0.72 -16.53 -1.53
N GLY A 89 -0.53 -16.51 -1.02
CA GLY A 89 -1.27 -17.75 -0.76
C GLY A 89 -1.55 -18.58 -2.01
N LYS A 90 -1.79 -17.95 -3.17
CA LYS A 90 -1.91 -18.67 -4.45
C LYS A 90 -0.59 -19.35 -4.86
N ILE A 91 0.54 -18.67 -4.66
CA ILE A 91 1.87 -19.22 -4.97
C ILE A 91 2.19 -20.41 -4.09
N GLU A 92 1.87 -20.35 -2.79
CA GLU A 92 2.01 -21.47 -1.86
C GLU A 92 1.17 -22.68 -2.33
N GLN A 93 -0.12 -22.46 -2.63
CA GLN A 93 -0.98 -23.53 -3.14
C GLN A 93 -0.43 -24.16 -4.43
N GLN A 94 0.00 -23.35 -5.40
CA GLN A 94 0.57 -23.85 -6.65
C GLN A 94 1.85 -24.64 -6.41
N SER A 95 2.66 -24.24 -5.43
CA SER A 95 3.89 -24.94 -5.06
C SER A 95 3.59 -26.32 -4.46
N ASP A 96 2.58 -26.42 -3.59
CA ASP A 96 2.13 -27.68 -3.01
C ASP A 96 1.51 -28.63 -4.05
N ASP A 97 0.74 -28.08 -5.00
CA ASP A 97 0.18 -28.84 -6.12
C ASP A 97 1.29 -29.43 -7.00
N ILE A 98 2.29 -28.60 -7.35
CA ILE A 98 3.46 -29.03 -8.13
C ILE A 98 4.25 -30.10 -7.37
N ARG A 99 4.50 -29.89 -6.07
CA ARG A 99 5.21 -30.86 -5.22
C ARG A 99 4.48 -32.20 -5.20
N SER A 100 3.17 -32.18 -5.03
CA SER A 100 2.33 -33.39 -5.02
C SER A 100 2.35 -34.12 -6.35
N ALA A 101 2.23 -33.38 -7.46
CA ALA A 101 2.32 -33.93 -8.81
C ALA A 101 3.70 -34.55 -9.08
N LEU A 102 4.78 -33.88 -8.66
CA LEU A 102 6.14 -34.37 -8.79
C LEU A 102 6.35 -35.67 -8.02
N THR A 103 5.95 -35.73 -6.74
CA THR A 103 6.04 -36.96 -5.93
C THR A 103 5.26 -38.11 -6.57
N ARG A 104 4.07 -37.84 -7.11
CA ARG A 104 3.27 -38.85 -7.82
C ARG A 104 3.99 -39.38 -9.05
N LEU A 105 4.52 -38.51 -9.91
CA LEU A 105 5.22 -38.90 -11.13
C LEU A 105 6.50 -39.68 -10.81
N LEU A 106 7.26 -39.25 -9.81
CA LEU A 106 8.46 -39.96 -9.36
C LEU A 106 8.12 -41.35 -8.81
N SER A 107 7.03 -41.48 -8.04
CA SER A 107 6.57 -42.79 -7.57
C SER A 107 6.15 -43.71 -8.72
N GLN A 108 5.41 -43.20 -9.71
CA GLN A 108 5.03 -43.96 -10.91
C GLN A 108 6.26 -44.43 -11.70
N ALA A 109 7.25 -43.56 -11.87
CA ALA A 109 8.50 -43.89 -12.55
C ALA A 109 9.30 -44.97 -11.80
N GLN A 110 9.39 -44.88 -10.45
CA GLN A 110 10.05 -45.89 -9.63
C GLN A 110 9.34 -47.26 -9.71
N SER A 111 8.01 -47.28 -9.64
CA SER A 111 7.24 -48.52 -9.80
C SER A 111 7.45 -49.14 -11.19
N ALA A 112 7.44 -48.34 -12.25
CA ALA A 112 7.69 -48.82 -13.61
C ALA A 112 9.11 -49.41 -13.77
N LEU A 113 10.11 -48.78 -13.15
CA LEU A 113 11.49 -49.28 -13.15
C LEU A 113 11.60 -50.61 -12.40
N SER A 114 10.93 -50.77 -11.26
CA SER A 114 10.91 -52.02 -10.50
C SER A 114 10.28 -53.16 -11.31
N VAL A 115 9.15 -52.90 -11.99
CA VAL A 115 8.50 -53.90 -12.85
C VAL A 115 9.38 -54.28 -14.04
N ALA A 116 10.08 -53.31 -14.63
CA ALA A 116 11.01 -53.57 -15.73
C ALA A 116 12.24 -54.39 -15.28
N ALA A 117 12.70 -54.20 -14.03
CA ALA A 117 13.81 -54.95 -13.46
C ALA A 117 13.43 -56.40 -13.09
N ASP A 118 12.20 -56.63 -12.64
CA ASP A 118 11.65 -57.97 -12.34
C ASP A 118 11.15 -58.73 -13.58
N ALA A 119 11.15 -58.10 -14.75
CA ALA A 119 10.76 -58.75 -15.99
C ALA A 119 11.73 -59.92 -16.28
N PRO A 120 11.25 -61.17 -16.39
CA PRO A 120 12.12 -62.30 -16.65
C PRO A 120 12.79 -62.11 -18.01
N THR A 121 14.12 -62.00 -18.00
CA THR A 121 14.95 -62.13 -19.20
C THR A 121 14.74 -63.53 -19.77
N THR A 122 13.67 -63.70 -20.54
CA THR A 122 13.41 -64.94 -21.26
C THR A 122 14.46 -64.98 -22.37
N PRO A 123 15.41 -65.94 -22.35
CA PRO A 123 16.39 -66.07 -23.43
C PRO A 123 15.63 -66.34 -24.73
N PRO A 124 16.08 -65.84 -25.89
CA PRO A 124 15.44 -66.17 -27.16
C PRO A 124 15.53 -67.69 -27.37
N ASP A 125 14.37 -68.34 -27.37
CA ASP A 125 14.22 -69.78 -27.65
C ASP A 125 14.62 -70.04 -29.11
N VAL A 126 15.89 -70.39 -29.30
CA VAL A 126 16.43 -70.91 -30.57
C VAL A 126 16.05 -72.38 -30.73
N ARG A 127 14.77 -72.68 -30.90
CA ARG A 127 14.29 -74.02 -31.31
C ARG A 127 13.04 -73.92 -32.18
N GLY A 128 13.26 -73.79 -33.50
CA GLY A 128 12.14 -73.85 -34.46
C GLY A 128 12.49 -73.72 -35.94
N ALA A 129 13.76 -73.70 -36.34
CA ALA A 129 14.16 -73.58 -37.74
C ALA A 129 14.77 -74.90 -38.27
N GLU A 130 14.00 -75.99 -38.25
CA GLU A 130 14.39 -77.23 -38.91
C GLU A 130 13.64 -77.42 -40.24
N VAL A 131 14.33 -77.00 -41.30
CA VAL A 131 14.44 -77.66 -42.61
C VAL A 131 13.21 -78.42 -43.12
N ARG A 132 12.43 -77.78 -44.00
CA ARG A 132 11.86 -78.45 -45.18
C ARG A 132 12.09 -77.64 -46.43
N ARG A 133 13.26 -77.85 -47.06
CA ARG A 133 13.46 -77.58 -48.48
C ARG A 133 12.88 -78.73 -49.29
N ARG A 134 11.89 -78.43 -50.14
CA ARG A 134 11.50 -79.07 -51.43
C ARG A 134 10.33 -78.20 -51.89
N GLY A 135 10.50 -77.24 -52.79
CA GLY A 135 10.91 -77.45 -54.18
C GLY A 135 9.65 -77.50 -55.04
N CYS A 136 9.22 -76.33 -55.54
CA CYS A 136 8.51 -76.11 -56.81
C CYS A 136 7.85 -74.72 -56.81
N SER A 137 8.44 -73.80 -57.57
CA SER A 137 7.74 -72.71 -58.26
C SER A 137 7.34 -73.23 -59.66
N PRO A 138 6.60 -72.51 -60.53
CA PRO A 138 5.90 -71.24 -60.34
C PRO A 138 4.46 -71.25 -60.91
N ARG A 139 3.66 -70.22 -60.62
CA ARG A 139 2.74 -69.57 -61.59
C ARG A 139 2.02 -68.40 -60.94
N SER A 140 2.48 -67.19 -61.28
CA SER A 140 1.60 -66.03 -61.43
C SER A 140 0.84 -66.18 -62.75
N PRO A 141 -0.31 -65.51 -62.97
CA PRO A 141 -0.21 -64.14 -63.46
C PRO A 141 -1.42 -63.19 -63.14
N PHE A 142 -1.19 -61.87 -63.20
CA PHE A 142 -2.19 -60.76 -63.33
C PHE A 142 -3.26 -60.60 -62.23
N GLY A 143 -3.61 -59.42 -61.68
CA GLY A 143 -3.61 -58.03 -62.17
C GLY A 143 -4.08 -57.05 -61.05
N PRO A 144 -4.51 -55.80 -61.34
CA PRO A 144 -3.82 -54.61 -60.84
C PRO A 144 -4.53 -53.75 -59.75
N VAL A 145 -3.66 -52.99 -59.06
CA VAL A 145 -3.75 -51.61 -58.53
C VAL A 145 -5.05 -50.81 -58.75
N ARG A 146 -5.60 -50.25 -57.66
CA ARG A 146 -6.19 -48.90 -57.66
C ARG A 146 -5.83 -48.12 -56.39
N GLN A 147 -5.39 -46.89 -56.63
CA GLN A 147 -5.04 -45.83 -55.69
C GLN A 147 -6.29 -45.08 -55.17
N GLY A 148 -6.12 -44.40 -54.03
CA GLY A 148 -6.66 -43.06 -53.79
C GLY A 148 -7.98 -42.98 -53.02
N GLN A 149 -7.96 -42.53 -51.76
CA GLN A 149 -7.97 -41.10 -51.38
C GLN A 149 -7.37 -40.93 -49.99
#